data_AF-A0A951GVM9-F1
#
_entry.id   AF-A0A951GVM9-F1
#
_cell.length_a   1.000
_cell.length_b   1.000
_cell.length_c   1.000
_cell.angle_alpha   90.00
_cell.angle_beta   90.00
_cell.angle_gamma   90.00
#
_symmetry.space_group_name_H-M   'P 1'
#
loop_
_entity.id
_entity.type
_entity.pdbx_description
1 polymer ?
#
loop_
_entity_poly.entity_id
_entity_poly.type
_entity_poly.pdbx_seq_one_letter_code
_entity_poly.pdbx_strand_id
1 'polypeptide(L)'
;MQINEYVHLGWAPHDSAQATVFYSLTGLHGAHVFIGLCMLLMVTIRSFRGHYSAEHHQGMEVPGIYWHFVDVMWIIVYTSVYVL
;
A
#
# COMPACT_ATOMS: atom_id res chain seq x y z
N MET A 1 11.87 3.28 2.31
CA MET A 1 12.45 2.73 1.06
C MET A 1 11.94 3.46 -0.17
N GLN A 2 10.62 3.61 -0.39
CA GLN A 2 10.03 4.39 -1.51
C GLN A 2 10.64 5.79 -1.73
N ILE A 3 10.77 6.59 -0.66
CA ILE A 3 11.31 7.97 -0.76
C ILE A 3 12.79 7.96 -1.16
N ASN A 4 13.55 6.99 -0.68
CA ASN A 4 14.98 6.86 -1.00
C ASN A 4 15.17 6.54 -2.49
N GLU A 5 14.29 5.71 -3.05
CA GLU A 5 14.31 5.36 -4.46
C GLU A 5 13.97 6.56 -5.35
N TYR A 6 12.94 7.34 -5.01
CA TYR A 6 12.60 8.56 -5.75
C TYR A 6 13.72 9.60 -5.78
N VAL A 7 14.56 9.67 -4.74
CA VAL A 7 15.67 10.62 -4.64
C VAL A 7 16.90 10.14 -5.45
N HIS A 8 17.06 8.84 -5.66
CA HIS A 8 18.23 8.26 -6.32
C HIS A 8 18.01 7.80 -7.77
N LEU A 9 16.76 7.81 -8.27
CA LEU A 9 16.43 7.39 -9.64
C LEU A 9 16.95 8.32 -10.74
N GLY A 10 17.37 9.55 -10.43
CA GLY A 10 18.04 10.47 -11.37
C GLY A 10 17.17 11.00 -12.52
N TRP A 11 15.94 10.51 -12.69
CA TRP A 11 14.98 10.89 -13.73
C TRP A 11 13.67 11.39 -13.12
N ALA A 12 13.06 12.40 -13.74
CA ALA A 12 11.79 12.98 -13.36
C ALA A 12 10.60 12.25 -14.04
N PRO A 13 9.37 12.36 -13.51
CA PRO A 13 8.19 11.69 -14.07
C PRO A 13 7.85 12.06 -15.52
N HIS A 14 8.42 13.14 -16.06
CA HIS A 14 8.17 13.65 -17.41
C HIS A 14 9.30 13.34 -18.41
N ASP A 15 10.36 12.65 -17.98
CA ASP A 15 11.55 12.41 -18.82
C ASP A 15 11.31 11.31 -19.87
N SER A 16 10.40 10.38 -19.61
CA SER A 16 10.01 9.33 -20.57
C SER A 16 8.65 8.74 -20.23
N ALA A 17 7.98 8.12 -21.22
CA ALA A 17 6.73 7.41 -21.00
C ALA A 17 6.86 6.31 -19.94
N GLN A 18 8.01 5.63 -19.89
CA GLN A 18 8.32 4.62 -18.86
C GLN A 18 8.39 5.24 -17.46
N ALA A 19 9.05 6.41 -17.31
CA ALA A 19 9.10 7.13 -16.05
C ALA A 19 7.71 7.57 -15.59
N THR A 20 6.87 8.11 -16.48
CA THR A 20 5.49 8.50 -16.12
C THR A 20 4.67 7.32 -15.62
N VAL A 21 4.74 6.17 -16.29
CA VAL A 21 4.04 4.94 -15.89
C VAL A 21 4.57 4.43 -14.55
N PHE A 22 5.88 4.41 -14.36
CA PHE A 22 6.54 4.01 -13.12
C PHE A 22 6.07 4.85 -11.93
N TYR A 23 6.23 6.17 -12.00
CA TYR A 23 5.86 7.08 -10.91
C TYR A 23 4.35 7.10 -10.63
N SER A 24 3.52 6.93 -11.66
CA SER A 24 2.06 6.88 -11.50
C SER A 24 1.60 5.60 -10.80
N LEU A 25 2.13 4.44 -11.20
CA LEU A 25 1.80 3.14 -10.59
C LEU A 25 2.32 3.05 -9.14
N THR A 26 3.58 3.41 -8.92
CA THR A 26 4.20 3.41 -7.58
C THR A 26 3.59 4.44 -6.65
N GLY A 27 3.23 5.62 -7.16
CA GLY A 27 2.54 6.67 -6.42
C GLY A 27 1.12 6.25 -6.00
N LEU A 28 0.33 5.67 -6.92
CA LEU A 28 -1.00 5.14 -6.62
C LEU A 28 -0.93 4.02 -5.57
N HIS A 29 0.03 3.12 -5.70
CA HIS A 29 0.25 2.05 -4.72
C HIS A 29 0.61 2.63 -3.34
N GLY A 30 1.53 3.60 -3.28
CA GLY A 30 1.91 4.28 -2.04
C GLY A 30 0.72 4.94 -1.32
N ALA A 31 -0.22 5.53 -2.08
CA ALA A 31 -1.44 6.08 -1.52
C ALA A 31 -2.34 4.99 -0.87
N HIS A 32 -2.47 3.82 -1.49
CA HIS A 32 -3.24 2.70 -0.93
C HIS A 32 -2.60 2.12 0.32
N VAL A 33 -1.27 1.98 0.34
CA VAL A 33 -0.52 1.53 1.53
C VAL A 33 -0.76 2.49 2.70
N PHE A 34 -0.71 3.80 2.46
CA PHE A 34 -0.97 4.80 3.49
C PHE A 34 -2.39 4.67 4.07
N ILE A 35 -3.40 4.54 3.20
CA ILE A 35 -4.81 4.33 3.62
C ILE A 35 -4.93 3.04 4.44
N GLY A 36 -4.31 1.95 3.99
CA GLY A 36 -4.30 0.67 4.70
C GLY A 36 -3.68 0.77 6.09
N LEU A 37 -2.59 1.52 6.23
CA LEU A 37 -1.91 1.69 7.51
C LEU A 37 -2.79 2.48 8.48
N CYS A 38 -3.48 3.53 8.00
CA CYS A 38 -4.47 4.25 8.79
C CYS A 38 -5.61 3.34 9.26
N MET A 39 -6.14 2.47 8.39
CA MET A 39 -7.18 1.51 8.75
C MET A 39 -6.69 0.51 9.80
N LEU A 40 -5.50 -0.07 9.62
CA LEU A 40 -4.90 -0.99 10.60
C LEU A 40 -4.63 -0.31 11.94
N LEU A 41 -4.18 0.94 11.94
CA LEU A 41 -3.97 1.72 13.16
C LEU A 41 -5.30 1.92 13.91
N MET A 42 -6.37 2.28 13.21
CA MET A 42 -7.70 2.43 13.81
C MET A 42 -8.21 1.13 14.41
N VAL A 43 -8.08 0.00 13.69
CA VAL A 43 -8.45 -1.33 14.20
C VAL A 43 -7.61 -1.69 15.42
N THR A 44 -6.30 -1.45 15.38
CA THR A 44 -5.38 -1.74 16.48
C THR A 44 -5.80 -0.99 17.75
N ILE A 45 -6.04 0.31 17.66
CA ILE A 45 -6.52 1.13 18.78
C ILE A 45 -7.87 0.63 19.29
N ARG A 46 -8.80 0.31 18.39
CA ARG A 46 -10.15 -0.18 18.72
C ARG A 46 -10.12 -1.56 19.38
N SER A 47 -9.15 -2.40 19.00
CA SER A 47 -8.91 -3.72 19.59
C SER A 47 -8.39 -3.62 21.01
N PHE A 48 -7.41 -2.76 21.29
CA PHE A 48 -6.91 -2.54 22.65
C PHE A 48 -7.97 -1.96 23.59
N ARG A 49 -8.97 -1.26 23.07
CA ARG A 49 -10.10 -0.75 23.84
C ARG A 49 -11.22 -1.78 24.05
N GLY A 50 -11.05 -3.03 23.60
CA GLY A 50 -12.01 -4.12 23.84
C GLY A 50 -13.31 -4.04 23.03
N HIS A 51 -13.32 -3.32 21.90
CA HIS A 51 -14.52 -3.13 21.08
C HIS A 51 -14.81 -4.29 20.11
N TYR A 52 -13.98 -5.34 20.09
CA TYR A 52 -14.18 -6.51 19.26
C TYR A 52 -14.44 -7.73 20.13
N SER A 53 -15.40 -8.56 19.74
CA SER A 53 -15.68 -9.88 20.31
C SER A 53 -15.58 -10.94 19.23
N ALA A 54 -15.50 -12.22 19.61
CA ALA A 54 -15.44 -13.34 18.67
C ALA A 54 -16.68 -13.46 17.75
N GLU A 55 -17.81 -12.83 18.09
CA GLU A 55 -18.99 -12.73 17.21
C GLU A 55 -19.03 -11.44 16.39
N HIS A 56 -18.33 -10.38 16.82
CA HIS A 56 -18.35 -9.05 16.18
C HIS A 56 -16.93 -8.57 15.83
N HIS A 57 -16.22 -9.36 15.01
CA HIS A 57 -14.86 -9.04 14.54
C HIS A 57 -14.83 -8.51 13.09
N GLN A 58 -15.97 -8.27 12.45
CA GLN A 58 -16.00 -7.79 11.06
C GLN A 58 -15.22 -6.47 10.87
N GLY A 59 -15.18 -5.63 11.91
CA GLY A 59 -14.40 -4.40 11.92
C GLY A 59 -12.89 -4.58 11.90
N MET A 60 -12.36 -5.80 12.15
CA MET A 60 -10.95 -6.15 11.93
C MET A 60 -10.73 -6.93 10.63
N GLU A 61 -11.69 -7.74 10.20
CA GLU A 61 -11.57 -8.55 8.98
C GLU A 61 -11.50 -7.70 7.71
N VAL A 62 -12.37 -6.70 7.58
CA VAL A 62 -12.44 -5.87 6.36
C VAL A 62 -11.12 -5.11 6.13
N PRO A 63 -10.50 -4.46 7.13
CA PRO A 63 -9.18 -3.86 6.98
C PRO A 63 -8.07 -4.88 6.72
N GLY A 64 -8.17 -6.10 7.27
CA GLY A 64 -7.23 -7.19 6.98
C GLY A 64 -7.28 -7.64 5.52
N ILE A 65 -8.48 -7.82 4.97
CA ILE A 65 -8.67 -8.16 3.55
C ILE A 65 -8.15 -7.04 2.64
N TYR A 66 -8.41 -5.77 3.00
CA TYR A 66 -7.85 -4.62 2.28
C TYR A 66 -6.31 -4.65 2.27
N TRP A 67 -5.69 -4.96 3.40
CA TRP A 67 -4.23 -5.04 3.50
C TRP A 67 -3.65 -6.16 2.62
N HIS A 68 -4.25 -7.34 2.64
CA HIS A 68 -3.84 -8.45 1.78
C HIS A 68 -4.02 -8.14 0.29
N PHE A 69 -5.09 -7.43 -0.09
CA PHE A 69 -5.27 -6.98 -1.47
C PHE A 69 -4.11 -6.07 -1.91
N VAL A 70 -3.73 -5.10 -1.07
CA VAL A 70 -2.62 -4.18 -1.37
C VAL A 70 -1.28 -4.94 -1.52
N ASP A 71 -1.04 -5.93 -0.67
CA ASP A 71 0.18 -6.77 -0.71
C ASP A 71 0.29 -7.60 -2.01
N VAL A 72 -0.80 -8.27 -2.40
CA VAL A 72 -0.83 -9.07 -3.65
C VAL A 72 -0.62 -8.18 -4.88
N MET A 73 -1.26 -7.01 -4.92
CA MET A 73 -1.06 -6.05 -6.02
C MET A 73 0.38 -5.54 -6.08
N TRP A 74 1.03 -5.35 -4.93
CA TRP A 74 2.44 -4.96 -4.89
C TRP A 74 3.35 -5.99 -5.53
N ILE A 75 3.14 -7.28 -5.24
CA ILE A 75 3.95 -8.37 -5.82
C ILE A 75 3.85 -8.35 -7.35
N ILE A 76 2.65 -8.13 -7.89
CA ILE A 76 2.41 -8.07 -9.34
C ILE A 76 3.11 -6.86 -9.96
N VAL A 77 2.97 -5.68 -9.36
CA VAL A 77 3.61 -4.45 -9.85
C VAL A 77 5.13 -4.57 -9.77
N TYR A 78 5.66 -5.05 -8.64
CA TYR A 78 7.10 -5.24 -8.46
C TYR A 78 7.68 -6.18 -9.51
N THR A 79 7.03 -7.33 -9.74
CA THR A 79 7.46 -8.29 -10.75
C THR A 79 7.41 -7.69 -12.16
N SER A 80 6.35 -6.93 -12.48
CA SER A 80 6.17 -6.36 -13.82
C SER A 80 7.08 -5.18 -14.15
N VAL A 81 7.55 -4.46 -13.13
CA VAL A 81 8.31 -3.21 -13.29
C VAL A 81 9.81 -3.39 -13.03
N TYR A 82 10.18 -4.27 -12.10
CA TYR A 82 11.56 -4.46 -11.68
C TYR A 82 12.19 -5.76 -12.17
N VAL A 83 11.39 -6.79 -12.49
CA VAL A 83 11.90 -8.11 -12.90
C VAL A 83 11.74 -8.36 -14.40
N LEU A 84 10.63 -7.94 -14.99
CA LEU A 84 10.34 -8.00 -16.42
C LEU A 84 10.73 -6.69 -17.12
#